data_AF-A0A067Q260-F1
#
_entry.id   AF-A0A067Q260-F1
#
_cell.length_a   1.000
_cell.length_b   1.000
_cell.length_c   1.000
_cell.angle_alpha   90.00
_cell.angle_beta   90.00
_cell.angle_gamma   90.00
#
_symmetry.space_group_name_H-M   'P 1'
#
loop_
_entity.id
_entity.type
_entity.pdbx_description
1 polymer ?
#
loop_
_entity_poly.entity_id
_entity_poly.type
_entity_poly.pdbx_seq_one_letter_code
_entity_poly.pdbx_strand_id
1 'polypeptide(L)'
;MQSLARAALACPKRPATAIAGRRLASSDSHAHEHHEEHDNTQYPKEDFSSPAWRGVILASLLVAGFYKYAPEPGEDNLLTSYIARYGTPSQVWEKINKQHLYLTQEATETILLFQDAKRPAIHRCRYPQLMEQVSPHLQPVGTSVDMSNVVVKGERE
;
A
#
# COMPACT_ATOMS: atom_id res chain seq x y z
N MET A 1 24.27 23.68 -21.10
CA MET A 1 23.75 22.86 -19.98
C MET A 1 22.44 22.22 -20.42
N GLN A 2 22.49 21.06 -21.07
CA GLN A 2 21.29 20.30 -21.43
C GLN A 2 21.60 18.80 -21.41
N SER A 3 20.58 18.03 -21.03
CA SER A 3 20.44 16.56 -21.08
C SER A 3 20.89 15.73 -19.85
N LEU A 4 20.01 15.67 -18.86
CA LEU A 4 19.83 14.49 -18.01
C LEU A 4 18.37 14.09 -18.09
N ALA A 5 18.00 13.36 -19.15
CA ALA A 5 16.68 12.79 -19.29
C ALA A 5 16.80 11.32 -19.72
N ARG A 6 16.08 10.47 -19.00
CA ARG A 6 15.82 9.04 -19.24
C ARG A 6 16.87 8.05 -18.70
N ALA A 7 16.99 7.99 -17.39
CA ALA A 7 17.22 6.72 -16.71
C ALA A 7 15.88 5.97 -16.66
N ALA A 8 15.62 5.10 -17.63
CA ALA A 8 14.51 4.15 -17.57
C ALA A 8 14.90 3.03 -16.61
N LEU A 9 14.35 3.05 -15.40
CA LEU A 9 14.48 1.95 -14.44
C LEU A 9 13.77 0.72 -15.00
N ALA A 10 14.57 -0.27 -15.43
CA ALA A 10 14.08 -1.60 -15.73
C ALA A 10 13.56 -2.22 -14.43
N CYS A 11 12.24 -2.26 -14.27
CA CYS A 11 11.59 -2.98 -13.18
C CYS A 11 11.77 -4.50 -13.42
N PRO A 12 12.41 -5.26 -12.50
CA PRO A 12 12.48 -6.70 -12.64
C PRO A 12 11.08 -7.30 -12.46
N LYS A 13 10.53 -7.86 -13.53
CA LYS A 13 9.30 -8.66 -13.47
C LYS A 13 9.60 -9.93 -12.65
N ARG A 14 9.12 -9.97 -11.40
CA ARG A 14 9.08 -11.21 -10.60
C ARG A 14 8.31 -12.27 -11.39
N PRO A 15 8.79 -13.52 -11.51
CA PRO A 15 7.97 -14.59 -12.03
C PRO A 15 6.83 -14.79 -11.05
N ALA A 16 5.62 -14.42 -11.45
CA ALA A 16 4.41 -14.82 -10.75
C ALA A 16 4.39 -16.36 -10.80
N THR A 17 4.60 -17.00 -9.65
CA THR A 17 4.24 -18.39 -9.45
C THR A 17 2.75 -18.47 -9.69
N ALA A 18 2.37 -18.88 -10.90
CA ALA A 18 0.99 -19.19 -11.24
C ALA A 18 0.60 -20.40 -10.38
N ILE A 19 -0.01 -20.13 -9.23
CA ILE A 19 -0.82 -21.13 -8.54
C ILE A 19 -1.91 -21.46 -9.56
N ALA A 20 -1.80 -22.63 -10.18
CA ALA A 20 -2.81 -23.17 -11.07
C ALA A 20 -4.10 -23.32 -10.24
N GLY A 21 -4.93 -22.28 -10.25
CA GLY A 21 -6.25 -22.31 -9.66
C GLY A 21 -7.05 -23.38 -10.35
N ARG A 22 -7.26 -24.51 -9.68
CA ARG A 22 -8.28 -25.49 -10.09
C ARG A 22 -9.63 -24.83 -9.95
N ARG A 23 -10.11 -24.22 -11.04
CA ARG A 23 -11.52 -23.87 -11.17
C ARG A 23 -12.28 -25.19 -11.25
N LEU A 24 -12.95 -25.56 -10.17
CA LEU A 24 -14.03 -26.55 -10.23
C LEU A 24 -15.17 -25.87 -11.00
N ALA A 25 -15.13 -25.95 -12.33
CA ALA A 25 -16.18 -25.46 -13.19
C ALA A 25 -17.39 -26.40 -13.03
N SER A 26 -18.40 -25.97 -12.30
CA SER A 26 -19.75 -26.50 -12.43
C SER A 26 -20.28 -26.07 -13.80
N SER A 27 -20.27 -27.00 -14.77
CA SER A 27 -20.93 -26.78 -16.06
C SER A 27 -22.44 -26.93 -15.85
N ASP A 28 -23.15 -25.81 -15.87
CA ASP A 28 -24.60 -25.79 -16.05
C ASP A 28 -24.87 -25.73 -17.56
N SER A 29 -25.51 -26.77 -18.09
CA SER A 29 -26.04 -26.80 -19.45
C SER A 29 -27.24 -27.75 -19.51
N HIS A 30 -28.43 -27.21 -19.27
CA HIS A 30 -29.69 -27.87 -19.58
C HIS A 30 -29.97 -27.78 -21.09
N ALA A 31 -29.78 -28.90 -21.81
CA ALA A 31 -30.39 -29.14 -23.11
C ALA A 31 -30.83 -30.61 -23.18
N HIS A 32 -32.12 -30.80 -23.41
CA HIS A 32 -32.79 -32.10 -23.38
C HIS A 32 -32.48 -32.93 -24.63
N GLU A 33 -31.70 -34.01 -24.48
CA GLU A 33 -31.68 -35.13 -25.41
C GLU A 33 -31.70 -36.45 -24.62
N HIS A 34 -32.73 -37.26 -24.89
CA HIS A 34 -32.87 -38.62 -24.37
C HIS A 34 -31.87 -39.54 -25.08
N HIS A 35 -30.75 -39.83 -24.44
CA HIS A 35 -29.91 -40.97 -24.76
C HIS A 35 -29.84 -41.89 -23.53
N GLU A 36 -30.42 -43.08 -23.66
CA GLU A 36 -30.16 -44.23 -22.79
C GLU A 36 -28.71 -44.71 -23.02
N GLU A 37 -27.73 -43.92 -22.55
CA GLU A 37 -26.41 -44.46 -22.27
C GLU A 37 -26.48 -45.11 -20.90
N HIS A 38 -26.38 -46.43 -20.87
CA HIS A 38 -26.10 -47.17 -19.65
C HIS A 38 -24.87 -46.56 -18.98
N ASP A 39 -25.11 -45.80 -17.91
CA ASP A 39 -24.06 -45.22 -17.09
C ASP A 39 -23.23 -46.37 -16.48
N ASN A 40 -22.16 -46.73 -17.19
CA ASN A 40 -21.19 -47.73 -16.79
C ASN A 40 -20.10 -47.10 -15.91
N THR A 41 -20.37 -45.94 -15.29
CA THR A 41 -19.51 -45.40 -14.25
C THR A 41 -19.77 -46.17 -12.97
N GLN A 42 -18.93 -47.17 -12.75
CA GLN A 42 -18.95 -47.95 -11.53
C GLN A 42 -18.46 -47.09 -10.36
N TYR A 43 -19.40 -46.43 -9.69
CA TYR A 43 -19.10 -45.68 -8.48
C TYR A 43 -18.56 -46.65 -7.42
N PRO A 44 -17.38 -46.36 -6.82
CA PRO A 44 -16.88 -47.18 -5.74
C PRO A 44 -17.89 -47.16 -4.59
N LYS A 45 -18.16 -48.32 -4.01
CA LYS A 45 -19.06 -48.43 -2.85
C LYS A 45 -18.50 -47.55 -1.72
N GLU A 46 -19.23 -46.49 -1.37
CA GLU A 46 -18.90 -45.56 -0.29
C GLU A 46 -19.01 -46.30 1.06
N ASP A 47 -17.92 -46.96 1.44
CA ASP A 47 -17.75 -47.58 2.75
C ASP A 47 -17.11 -46.57 3.73
N PHE A 48 -17.21 -46.80 5.04
CA PHE A 48 -16.58 -45.95 6.05
C PHE A 48 -15.04 -45.96 5.99
N SER A 49 -14.46 -46.80 5.13
CA SER A 49 -13.04 -46.80 4.79
C SER A 49 -12.72 -46.02 3.50
N SER A 50 -13.68 -45.32 2.89
CA SER A 50 -13.43 -44.52 1.68
C SER A 50 -12.47 -43.36 1.97
N PRO A 51 -11.74 -42.85 0.95
CA PRO A 51 -10.77 -41.77 1.14
C PRO A 51 -11.36 -40.52 1.82
N ALA A 52 -12.65 -40.24 1.60
CA ALA A 52 -13.37 -39.15 2.25
C ALA A 52 -13.49 -39.39 3.77
N TRP A 53 -13.95 -40.57 4.19
CA TRP A 53 -14.11 -40.90 5.61
C TRP A 53 -12.78 -41.04 6.35
N ARG A 54 -11.73 -41.53 5.69
CA ARG A 54 -10.36 -41.52 6.27
C ARG A 54 -9.88 -40.11 6.57
N GLY A 55 -10.16 -39.16 5.67
CA GLY A 55 -9.86 -37.74 5.89
C GLY A 55 -10.62 -37.18 7.09
N VAL A 56 -11.91 -37.51 7.22
CA VAL A 56 -12.74 -37.09 8.37
C VAL A 56 -12.23 -37.70 9.68
N ILE A 57 -11.86 -38.98 9.69
CA ILE A 57 -11.31 -39.64 10.88
C ILE A 57 -9.99 -39.00 11.29
N LEU A 58 -9.07 -38.78 10.34
CA LEU A 58 -7.79 -38.12 10.61
C LEU A 58 -7.99 -36.69 11.12
N ALA A 59 -8.89 -35.92 10.50
CA ALA A 59 -9.22 -34.57 10.94
C ALA A 59 -9.81 -34.59 12.37
N SER A 60 -10.72 -35.53 12.66
CA SER A 60 -11.32 -35.65 13.99
C SER A 60 -10.29 -36.02 15.06
N LEU A 61 -9.35 -36.90 14.73
CA LEU A 61 -8.23 -37.26 15.61
C LEU A 61 -7.30 -36.07 15.84
N LEU A 62 -7.02 -35.29 14.80
CA LEU A 62 -6.19 -34.10 14.88
C LEU A 62 -6.85 -33.04 15.79
N VAL A 63 -8.16 -32.79 15.63
CA VAL A 63 -8.89 -31.85 16.48
C VAL A 63 -8.96 -32.34 17.93
N ALA A 64 -9.23 -33.64 18.15
CA ALA A 64 -9.27 -34.20 19.50
C ALA A 64 -7.89 -34.18 20.18
N GLY A 65 -6.83 -34.48 19.41
CA GLY A 65 -5.45 -34.37 19.86
C GLY A 65 -5.08 -32.92 20.18
N PHE A 66 -5.47 -31.98 19.32
CA PHE A 66 -5.25 -30.56 19.55
C PHE A 66 -5.99 -30.07 20.80
N TYR A 67 -7.25 -30.48 21.03
CA TYR A 67 -7.98 -30.07 22.22
C TYR A 67 -7.37 -30.61 23.53
N LYS A 68 -6.89 -31.85 23.52
CA LYS A 68 -6.32 -32.49 24.72
C LYS A 68 -4.88 -32.06 25.02
N TYR A 69 -4.09 -31.82 23.99
CA TYR A 69 -2.68 -31.43 24.08
C TYR A 69 -2.48 -29.95 23.70
N ALA A 70 -3.56 -29.17 23.68
CA ALA A 70 -3.48 -27.73 23.48
C ALA A 70 -2.72 -27.15 24.69
N PRO A 71 -1.59 -26.49 24.44
CA PRO A 71 -0.85 -25.86 25.51
C PRO A 71 -1.63 -24.69 26.09
N GLU A 72 -1.50 -24.49 27.41
CA GLU A 72 -2.15 -23.37 28.08
C GLU A 72 -1.59 -22.03 27.57
N PRO A 73 -2.40 -20.96 27.54
CA PRO A 73 -1.94 -19.64 27.11
C PRO A 73 -0.84 -19.13 28.07
N GLY A 74 0.43 -19.30 27.68
CA GLY A 74 1.58 -18.83 28.45
C GLY A 74 2.68 -19.86 28.69
N GLU A 75 2.47 -21.14 28.36
CA GLU A 75 3.53 -22.15 28.45
C GLU A 75 4.46 -22.13 27.22
N ASP A 76 5.76 -22.24 27.48
CA ASP A 76 6.79 -22.34 26.45
C ASP A 76 6.74 -23.73 25.79
N ASN A 77 6.02 -23.80 24.68
CA ASN A 77 5.92 -25.03 23.89
C ASN A 77 7.24 -25.33 23.20
N LEU A 78 7.59 -26.61 23.08
CA LEU A 78 8.76 -27.05 22.32
C LEU A 78 8.77 -26.49 20.88
N LEU A 79 7.59 -26.39 20.26
CA LEU A 79 7.42 -25.77 18.95
C LEU A 79 7.70 -24.26 18.99
N THR A 80 7.17 -23.53 19.97
CA THR A 80 7.42 -22.09 20.13
C THR A 80 8.90 -21.82 20.42
N SER A 81 9.53 -22.58 21.32
CA SER A 81 10.96 -22.46 21.62
C SER A 81 11.84 -22.79 20.41
N TYR A 82 11.43 -23.77 19.59
CA TYR A 82 12.12 -24.11 18.34
C TYR A 82 12.01 -22.96 17.33
N ILE A 83 10.81 -22.42 17.13
CA ILE A 83 10.58 -21.26 16.26
C ILE A 83 11.36 -20.05 16.77
N ALA A 84 11.35 -19.78 18.07
CA ALA A 84 12.06 -18.66 18.68
C ALA A 84 13.59 -18.78 18.54
N ARG A 85 14.14 -20.00 18.53
CA ARG A 85 15.57 -20.24 18.34
C ARG A 85 16.09 -19.83 16.96
N TYR A 86 15.27 -20.00 15.92
CA TYR A 86 15.62 -19.65 14.55
C TYR A 86 14.96 -18.35 14.06
N GLY A 87 14.00 -17.84 14.82
CA GLY A 87 13.31 -16.59 14.56
C GLY A 87 14.20 -15.38 14.85
N THR A 88 13.90 -14.27 14.19
CA THR A 88 14.53 -12.99 14.51
C THR A 88 14.01 -12.47 15.84
N PRO A 89 14.90 -11.98 16.75
CA PRO A 89 14.47 -11.49 18.05
C PRO A 89 13.62 -10.23 17.90
N SER A 90 12.64 -10.06 18.78
CA SER A 90 11.69 -8.94 18.77
C SER A 90 12.37 -7.57 18.76
N GLN A 91 13.51 -7.45 19.44
CA GLN A 91 14.32 -6.22 19.50
C GLN A 91 14.79 -5.73 18.12
N VAL A 92 15.02 -6.63 17.17
CA VAL A 92 15.45 -6.26 15.81
C VAL A 92 14.27 -5.64 15.05
N TRP A 93 13.08 -6.24 15.16
CA TRP A 93 11.87 -5.68 14.58
C TRP A 93 11.51 -4.33 15.19
N GLU A 94 11.67 -4.18 16.51
CA GLU A 94 11.46 -2.91 17.19
C GLU A 94 12.41 -1.82 16.65
N LYS A 95 13.70 -2.14 16.46
CA LYS A 95 14.67 -1.20 15.88
C LYS A 95 14.30 -0.79 14.45
N ILE A 96 13.92 -1.75 13.61
CA ILE A 96 13.50 -1.50 12.23
C ILE A 96 12.24 -0.61 12.21
N ASN A 97 11.25 -0.93 13.03
CA ASN A 97 10.01 -0.16 13.12
C ASN A 97 10.27 1.28 13.60
N LYS A 98 11.14 1.47 14.59
CA LYS A 98 11.56 2.79 15.06
C LYS A 98 12.26 3.58 13.95
N GLN A 99 13.16 2.94 13.21
CA GLN A 99 13.84 3.58 12.08
C GLN A 99 12.85 4.05 11.01
N HIS A 100 11.86 3.22 10.65
CA HIS A 100 10.82 3.62 9.70
C HIS A 100 9.92 4.72 10.24
N LEU A 101 9.65 4.75 11.54
CA LEU A 101 8.90 5.82 12.18
C LEU A 101 9.64 7.16 12.02
N TYR A 102 10.94 7.20 12.30
CA TYR A 102 11.74 8.42 12.15
C TYR A 102 11.82 8.89 10.70
N LEU A 103 12.07 7.99 9.76
CA LEU A 103 12.11 8.34 8.34
C LEU A 103 10.77 8.91 7.84
N THR A 104 9.66 8.36 8.33
CA THR A 104 8.31 8.85 8.00
C THR A 104 8.07 10.21 8.60
N GLN A 105 8.52 10.44 9.83
CA GLN A 105 8.44 11.75 10.49
C GLN A 105 9.21 12.81 9.70
N GLU A 106 10.48 12.56 9.37
CA GLU A 106 11.33 13.49 8.59
C GLU A 106 10.72 13.80 7.22
N ALA A 107 10.21 12.77 6.52
CA ALA A 107 9.52 12.96 5.25
C ALA A 107 8.26 13.83 5.41
N THR A 108 7.51 13.62 6.49
CA THR A 108 6.29 14.41 6.78
C THR A 108 6.63 15.86 7.09
N GLU A 109 7.65 16.10 7.90
CA GLU A 109 8.14 17.46 8.22
C GLU A 109 8.56 18.21 6.95
N THR A 110 9.23 17.52 6.03
CA THR A 110 9.62 18.08 4.73
C THR A 110 8.38 18.46 3.90
N ILE A 111 7.37 17.58 3.85
CA ILE A 111 6.12 17.85 3.13
C ILE A 111 5.39 19.06 3.73
N LEU A 112 5.30 19.12 5.06
CA LEU A 112 4.67 20.24 5.78
C LEU A 112 5.37 21.56 5.49
N LEU A 113 6.71 21.57 5.47
CA LEU A 113 7.50 22.76 5.12
C LEU A 113 7.13 23.31 3.74
N PHE A 114 7.01 22.44 2.74
CA PHE A 114 6.64 22.85 1.39
C PHE A 114 5.15 23.20 1.25
N GLN A 115 4.28 22.58 2.04
CA GLN A 115 2.85 22.87 2.04
C GLN A 115 2.56 24.23 2.70
N ASP A 116 3.26 24.56 3.78
CA ASP A 116 3.10 25.82 4.50
C ASP A 116 3.78 27.00 3.79
N ALA A 117 4.76 26.72 2.93
CA ALA A 117 5.44 27.73 2.15
C ALA A 117 4.48 28.44 1.17
N LYS A 118 3.95 29.59 1.59
CA LYS A 118 3.17 30.48 0.72
C LYS A 118 4.11 31.31 -0.15
N ARG A 119 3.82 31.37 -1.44
CA ARG A 119 4.47 32.35 -2.33
C ARG A 119 4.12 33.76 -1.84
N PRO A 120 5.05 34.72 -1.94
CA PRO A 120 4.72 36.12 -1.69
C PRO A 120 3.56 36.54 -2.60
N ALA A 121 2.69 37.43 -2.12
CA ALA A 121 1.58 37.94 -2.91
C ALA A 121 2.13 38.73 -4.10
N ILE A 122 1.90 38.24 -5.32
CA ILE A 122 2.29 38.93 -6.55
C ILE A 122 1.04 39.50 -7.21
N HIS A 123 0.99 40.81 -7.37
CA HIS A 123 -0.03 41.49 -8.17
C HIS A 123 0.49 41.73 -9.59
N ARG A 124 -0.29 41.33 -10.60
CA ARG A 124 0.06 41.55 -12.01
C ARG A 124 -0.40 42.94 -12.44
N CYS A 125 0.55 43.85 -12.61
CA CYS A 125 0.30 45.19 -13.14
C CYS A 125 0.70 45.26 -14.61
N ARG A 126 -0.17 45.82 -15.47
CA ARG A 126 0.15 46.06 -16.89
C ARG A 126 1.18 47.20 -17.05
N TYR A 127 1.09 48.22 -16.20
CA TYR A 127 1.96 49.39 -16.22
C TYR A 127 2.61 49.57 -14.85
N PRO A 128 3.84 49.08 -14.63
CA PRO A 128 4.53 49.24 -13.35
C PRO A 128 4.90 50.70 -13.06
N GLN A 129 5.01 51.54 -14.11
CA GLN A 129 5.31 52.97 -14.02
C GLN A 129 4.29 53.76 -13.19
N LEU A 130 3.06 53.24 -13.05
CA LEU A 130 2.02 53.87 -12.24
C LEU A 130 2.39 53.97 -10.75
N MET A 131 3.34 53.14 -10.28
CA MET A 131 3.78 53.14 -8.88
C MET A 131 4.66 54.34 -8.55
N GLU A 132 5.36 54.89 -9.55
CA GLU A 132 6.22 56.08 -9.42
C GLU A 132 5.48 57.36 -9.86
N GLN A 133 4.44 57.20 -10.69
CA GLN A 133 3.69 58.32 -11.24
C GLN A 133 2.62 58.80 -10.26
N VAL A 134 2.96 59.81 -9.46
CA VAL A 134 1.99 60.49 -8.60
C VAL A 134 2.13 62.01 -8.69
N SER A 135 1.01 62.73 -8.54
CA SER A 135 1.01 64.19 -8.53
C SER A 135 1.52 64.72 -7.19
N PRO A 136 2.58 65.55 -7.15
CA PRO A 136 3.11 66.09 -5.90
C PRO A 136 2.17 67.08 -5.19
N HIS A 137 1.17 67.64 -5.89
CA HIS A 137 0.42 68.82 -5.42
C HIS A 137 -1.05 68.55 -5.10
N LEU A 138 -1.56 67.33 -5.32
CA LEU A 138 -2.99 66.98 -5.15
C LEU A 138 -3.17 65.66 -4.37
N GLN A 139 -2.33 65.43 -3.36
CA GLN A 139 -2.46 64.26 -2.49
C GLN A 139 -3.17 64.63 -1.18
N PRO A 140 -4.32 64.00 -0.87
CA PRO A 140 -4.90 64.11 0.46
C PRO A 140 -3.94 63.53 1.50
N VAL A 141 -3.89 64.13 2.68
CA VAL A 141 -3.10 63.64 3.80
C VAL A 141 -3.46 62.18 4.13
N GLY A 142 -2.43 61.33 4.24
CA GLY A 142 -2.58 59.90 4.55
C GLY A 142 -2.81 58.98 3.34
N THR A 143 -2.80 59.49 2.11
CA THR A 143 -2.94 58.64 0.89
C THR A 143 -1.63 58.12 0.31
N SER A 144 -0.49 58.59 0.80
CA SER A 144 0.82 58.06 0.44
C SER A 144 1.04 56.70 1.11
N VAL A 145 1.18 55.64 0.31
CA VAL A 145 1.55 54.30 0.78
C VAL A 145 3.06 54.15 0.67
N ASP A 146 3.71 53.60 1.70
CA ASP A 146 5.13 53.26 1.63
C ASP A 146 5.35 52.10 0.65
N MET A 147 6.07 52.37 -0.44
CA MET A 147 6.38 51.42 -1.49
C MET A 147 7.82 50.87 -1.39
N SER A 148 8.57 51.19 -0.32
CA SER A 148 9.99 50.82 -0.16
C SER A 148 10.28 49.32 -0.25
N ASN A 149 9.31 48.48 0.12
CA ASN A 149 9.43 47.01 0.10
C ASN A 149 8.88 46.35 -1.18
N VAL A 150 8.46 47.12 -2.18
CA VAL A 150 7.89 46.60 -3.42
C VAL A 150 8.99 46.42 -4.47
N VAL A 151 9.14 45.21 -5.00
CA VAL A 151 10.09 44.91 -6.09
C VAL A 151 9.31 44.61 -7.37
N VAL A 152 9.55 45.40 -8.42
CA VAL A 152 8.96 45.18 -9.75
C VAL A 152 9.75 44.09 -10.46
N LYS A 153 9.08 42.98 -10.80
CA LYS A 153 9.68 41.89 -11.58
C LYS A 153 9.38 42.07 -13.07
N GLY A 154 10.41 42.31 -13.88
CA GLY A 154 10.32 42.45 -15.34
C GLY A 154 10.41 41.11 -16.10
N GLU A 155 10.07 41.11 -17.39
CA GLU A 155 10.00 39.89 -18.23
C GLU A 155 11.37 39.26 -18.55
N ARG A 156 12.48 39.97 -18.29
CA ARG A 156 13.85 39.54 -18.60
C ARG A 156 14.60 38.90 -17.42
N GLU A 157 14.00 38.81 -16.23
CA GLU A 157 14.60 38.24 -15.01
C GLU A 157 13.67 37.27 -14.26
#